data_AF-A0A453GXV8-F1
#
_entry.id   AF-A0A453GXV8-F1
#
_cell.length_a   1.000
_cell.length_b   1.000
_cell.length_c   1.000
_cell.angle_alpha   90.00
_cell.angle_beta   90.00
_cell.angle_gamma   90.00
#
_symmetry.space_group_name_H-M   'P 1'
#
loop_
_entity.id
_entity.type
_entity.pdbx_description
1 polymer ?
#
loop_
_entity_poly.entity_id
_entity_poly.type
_entity_poly.pdbx_seq_one_letter_code
_entity_poly.pdbx_strand_id
1 'polypeptide(L)' 'RSLPLMDCKNILLCLMVLLLLGNSTHAECELHVAFTGPACIALTCQYACQSSWGDHSKQAYCVSVNVATWNCSCNVCKWS' A
#
# COMPACT_ATOMS: atom_id res chain seq x y z
N ARG A 1 33.78 -34.07 18.35
CA ARG A 1 32.59 -34.08 17.46
C ARG A 1 32.45 -32.67 16.90
N SER A 2 33.19 -32.38 15.84
CA SER A 2 33.25 -31.06 15.20
C SER A 2 32.07 -30.93 14.24
N LEU A 3 31.15 -29.99 14.49
CA LEU A 3 30.19 -29.60 13.45
C LEU A 3 31.01 -29.03 12.28
N PRO A 4 30.83 -29.52 11.04
CA PRO A 4 31.57 -28.99 9.91
C PRO A 4 31.21 -27.50 9.75
N LEU A 5 32.23 -26.63 9.72
CA LEU A 5 32.08 -25.18 9.58
C LEU A 5 31.21 -24.76 8.37
N MET A 6 31.02 -25.68 7.43
CA MET A 6 30.23 -25.50 6.20
C MET A 6 28.73 -25.36 6.46
N ASP A 7 28.19 -25.92 7.56
CA ASP A 7 26.78 -25.76 7.94
C ASP A 7 26.49 -24.38 8.55
N CYS A 8 27.44 -23.81 9.32
CA CYS A 8 27.24 -22.52 9.99
C CYS A 8 27.14 -21.35 8.99
N LYS A 9 27.90 -21.38 7.89
CA LYS A 9 27.87 -20.30 6.89
C LYS A 9 26.54 -20.26 6.14
N ASN A 10 25.97 -21.43 5.84
CA ASN A 10 24.68 -21.54 5.18
C ASN A 10 23.52 -21.12 6.11
N ILE A 11 23.58 -21.49 7.39
CA ILE A 11 22.59 -21.05 8.39
C ILE A 11 22.61 -19.53 8.56
N LEU A 12 23.79 -18.92 8.62
CA LEU A 12 23.93 -17.48 8.75
C LEU A 12 23.40 -16.72 7.52
N LEU A 13 23.65 -17.25 6.31
CA LEU A 13 23.09 -16.71 5.07
C LEU A 13 21.56 -16.76 5.08
N CYS A 14 20.97 -17.88 5.49
CA CYS A 14 19.50 -18.01 5.58
C CYS A 14 18.90 -17.01 6.58
N LEU A 15 19.55 -16.79 7.73
CA LEU A 15 19.10 -15.81 8.72
C LEU A 15 19.17 -14.37 8.18
N MET A 16 20.22 -14.02 7.44
CA MET A 16 20.33 -12.70 6.79
C MET A 16 19.27 -12.50 5.72
N VAL A 17 18.98 -13.52 4.91
CA VAL A 17 17.90 -13.48 3.92
C VAL A 17 16.55 -13.30 4.60
N LEU A 18 16.25 -14.04 5.67
CA LEU A 18 15.00 -13.87 6.43
C LEU A 18 14.88 -12.48 7.07
N LEU A 19 15.98 -11.90 7.56
CA LEU A 19 16.00 -10.53 8.07
C LEU A 19 15.75 -9.50 6.95
N LEU A 20 16.33 -9.69 5.77
CA LEU A 20 16.11 -8.82 4.62
C LEU A 20 14.68 -8.92 4.07
N LEU A 21 14.10 -10.13 4.03
CA LEU A 21 12.70 -10.34 3.65
C LEU A 21 11.72 -9.83 4.72
N GLY A 22 12.06 -9.86 6.00
CA GLY A 22 11.24 -9.26 7.05
C GLY A 22 11.26 -7.73 7.05
N ASN A 23 12.28 -7.12 6.41
CA ASN A 23 12.44 -5.68 6.28
C ASN A 23 11.94 -5.13 4.94
N SER A 24 11.23 -5.93 4.13
CA SER A 24 10.42 -5.35 3.07
C SER A 24 9.29 -4.58 3.75
N THR A 25 9.47 -3.27 3.88
CA THR A 25 8.41 -2.32 4.16
C THR A 25 7.44 -2.38 2.97
N HIS A 26 6.58 -3.40 2.94
CA HIS A 26 5.38 -3.36 2.13
C HIS A 26 4.62 -2.16 2.64
N ALA A 27 4.62 -1.08 1.86
CA ALA A 27 3.80 0.08 2.16
C ALA A 27 2.37 -0.43 2.31
N GLU A 28 1.86 -0.42 3.54
CA GLU A 28 0.49 -0.84 3.81
C GLU A 28 -0.41 0.26 3.28
N CYS A 29 -1.06 -0.04 2.15
CA CYS A 29 -1.92 0.88 1.46
C CYS A 29 -3.38 0.50 1.70
N GLU A 30 -4.16 1.47 2.17
CA GLU A 30 -5.56 1.32 2.50
C GLU A 30 -6.42 2.13 1.53
N LEU A 31 -7.60 1.60 1.19
CA LEU A 31 -8.58 2.32 0.38
C LEU A 31 -9.49 3.15 1.28
N HIS A 32 -9.51 4.46 1.05
CA HIS A 32 -10.38 5.42 1.73
C HIS A 32 -11.34 6.07 0.76
N VAL A 33 -12.55 6.43 1.22
CA VAL A 33 -13.50 7.18 0.41
C VAL A 33 -13.34 8.67 0.72
N ALA A 34 -13.00 9.49 -0.28
CA ALA A 34 -12.94 10.94 -0.13
C ALA A 34 -14.34 11.57 -0.13
N PHE A 35 -15.19 11.11 -1.04
CA PHE A 35 -16.59 11.52 -1.12
C PHE A 35 -17.43 10.47 -1.86
N THR A 36 -18.74 10.58 -1.66
CA THR A 36 -19.78 9.82 -2.35
C THR A 36 -20.75 10.79 -3.01
N GLY A 37 -21.17 10.53 -4.24
CA GLY A 37 -22.10 11.42 -4.95
C GLY A 37 -22.68 10.80 -6.23
N PRO A 38 -23.64 11.50 -6.87
CA PRO A 38 -24.27 11.01 -8.08
C PRO A 38 -23.35 11.03 -9.31
N ALA A 39 -22.27 11.82 -9.24
CA ALA A 39 -21.24 11.89 -10.27
C ALA A 39 -19.87 11.81 -9.62
N CYS A 40 -18.93 11.21 -10.32
CA CYS A 40 -17.52 11.21 -9.95
C CYS A 40 -16.67 11.54 -11.18
N ILE A 41 -15.93 12.65 -11.10
CA ILE A 41 -15.00 13.08 -12.14
C ILE A 41 -13.61 12.70 -11.66
N ALA A 42 -12.86 11.95 -12.47
CA ALA A 42 -11.55 11.41 -12.08
C ALA A 42 -10.58 12.49 -11.57
N LEU A 43 -10.51 13.64 -12.24
CA LEU A 43 -9.66 14.75 -11.84
C LEU A 43 -10.07 15.37 -10.49
N THR A 44 -11.37 15.57 -10.27
CA THR A 44 -11.90 16.05 -8.98
C THR A 44 -11.63 15.06 -7.86
N CYS A 45 -11.77 13.76 -8.16
CA CYS A 45 -11.45 12.69 -7.21
C CYS A 45 -9.96 12.71 -6.84
N GLN A 46 -9.08 12.85 -7.83
CA GLN A 46 -7.63 12.96 -7.60
C GLN A 46 -7.29 14.16 -6.72
N TYR A 47 -7.84 15.34 -7.01
CA TYR A 47 -7.62 16.52 -6.17
C TYR A 47 -8.18 16.36 -4.76
N ALA A 48 -9.35 15.72 -4.59
CA ALA A 48 -9.91 15.43 -3.28
C ALA A 48 -9.00 14.49 -2.48
N CYS A 49 -8.49 13.42 -3.10
CA CYS A 49 -7.56 12.50 -2.46
C CYS A 49 -6.23 13.19 -2.07
N GLN A 50 -5.68 14.03 -2.95
CA GLN A 50 -4.48 14.81 -2.65
C GLN A 50 -4.72 15.86 -1.56
N SER A 51 -5.89 16.52 -1.55
CA SER A 51 -6.23 17.50 -0.52
C SER A 51 -6.40 16.86 0.86
N SER A 52 -6.88 15.63 0.92
CA SER A 52 -7.16 14.93 2.19
C SER A 52 -5.93 14.19 2.74
N TRP A 53 -5.09 13.61 1.87
CA TRP A 53 -3.97 12.76 2.30
C TRP A 53 -2.59 13.19 1.74
N GLY A 54 -2.52 14.27 0.96
CA GLY A 54 -1.26 14.77 0.40
C GLY A 54 -0.51 13.71 -0.41
N ASP A 55 0.79 13.63 -0.18
CA ASP A 55 1.70 12.70 -0.87
C ASP A 55 1.50 11.22 -0.46
N HIS A 56 0.69 10.96 0.56
CA HIS A 56 0.31 9.60 0.96
C HIS A 56 -0.75 9.01 0.01
N SER A 57 -1.54 9.84 -0.67
CA SER A 57 -2.46 9.40 -1.72
C SER A 57 -1.69 9.01 -2.97
N LYS A 58 -1.61 7.70 -3.27
CA LYS A 58 -0.89 7.21 -4.45
C LYS A 58 -1.77 7.16 -5.69
N GLN A 59 -3.04 6.82 -5.54
CA GLN A 59 -3.98 6.68 -6.66
C GLN A 59 -5.39 7.07 -6.22
N ALA A 60 -6.20 7.51 -7.18
CA ALA A 60 -7.58 7.92 -6.98
C ALA A 60 -8.46 7.32 -8.09
N TYR A 61 -9.61 6.78 -7.73
CA TYR A 61 -10.52 6.10 -8.66
C TYR A 61 -11.97 6.47 -8.40
N CYS A 62 -12.75 6.57 -9.47
CA CYS A 62 -14.20 6.63 -9.38
C CYS A 62 -14.77 5.21 -9.48
N VAL A 63 -15.47 4.77 -8.44
CA VAL A 63 -16.05 3.42 -8.35
C VAL A 63 -17.57 3.54 -8.26
N SER A 64 -18.29 2.86 -9.15
CA SER A 64 -19.75 2.75 -9.07
C SER A 64 -20.13 1.91 -7.85
N VAL A 65 -20.97 2.47 -6.98
CA VAL A 65 -21.56 1.77 -5.84
C VAL A 65 -22.91 1.17 -6.23
N ASN A 66 -23.68 1.93 -6.99
CA ASN A 66 -24.96 1.53 -7.58
C ASN A 66 -25.24 2.38 -8.84
N VAL A 67 -26.39 2.17 -9.48
CA VAL A 67 -26.76 2.83 -10.74
C VAL A 67 -26.78 4.37 -10.67
N ALA A 68 -26.92 4.95 -9.49
CA ALA A 68 -27.04 6.39 -9.30
C ALA A 68 -25.93 6.99 -8.42
N THR A 69 -24.98 6.19 -7.94
CA THR A 69 -24.02 6.62 -6.91
C THR A 69 -22.62 6.12 -7.22
N TRP A 70 -21.66 7.03 -7.09
CA TRP A 70 -20.24 6.79 -7.25
C TRP A 70 -19.49 7.18 -5.98
N ASN A 71 -18.45 6.42 -5.67
CA ASN A 71 -17.45 6.76 -4.67
C ASN A 71 -16.19 7.27 -5.37
N CYS A 72 -15.59 8.32 -4.80
CA CYS A 72 -14.20 8.62 -5.02
C CYS A 72 -13.35 7.86 -3.99
N SER A 73 -12.62 6.86 -4.45
CA SER A 73 -11.76 6.00 -3.63
C SER A 73 -10.29 6.37 -3.81
N CYS A 74 -9.59 6.57 -2.70
CA CYS A 74 -8.18 6.95 -2.63
C CYS A 74 -7.37 5.78 -2.08
N ASN A 75 -6.33 5.36 -2.79
CA ASN A 75 -5.35 4.42 -2.28
C ASN A 75 -4.27 5.18 -1.51
N VAL A 76 -4.27 5.07 -0.19
CA VAL A 76 -3.41 5.84 0.70
C VAL A 76 -2.42 4.91 1.38
N CYS A 77 -1.12 5.17 1.20
CA CYS A 77 -0.07 4.36 1.79
C CYS A 77 0.57 5.07 2.98
N LYS A 78 0.63 4.40 4.13
CA LYS A 78 1.43 4.86 5.27
C LYS A 78 2.90 4.61 4.94
N TRP A 79 3.74 5.61 5.12
CA TRP A 79 5.18 5.40 5.15
C TRP A 79 5.50 4.99 6.58
N SER A 80 6.03 3.78 6.79
CA SER A 80 6.65 3.38 8.06
C SER A 80 8.09 3.89 8.09
#